data_AF-A0A0M8MLK4-F1
#
_entry.id   AF-A0A0M8MLK4-F1
#
_cell.length_a   1.000
_cell.length_b   1.000
_cell.length_c   1.000
_cell.angle_alpha   90.00
_cell.angle_beta   90.00
_cell.angle_gamma   90.00
#
_symmetry.space_group_name_H-M   'P 1'
#
loop_
_entity.id
_entity.type
_entity.pdbx_description
1 polymer ?
#
loop_
_entity_poly.entity_id
_entity_poly.type
_entity_poly.pdbx_seq_one_letter_code
_entity_poly.pdbx_strand_id
1 'polypeptide(L)'
;MAPASVGGDAARRQATLDALERACAVRRSILSCIESSLGVLQELGPAQNDDSVRALLRERDALALQLLRVQRALDQVREESAAYLSDIYDTRQRIVTLLDTKRAEAPIREPIPAKLQLLRGVVTNMAREYPIPWWDDPTLADCVLAMDDAFESGGTDTT
;
A
#
# COMPACT_ATOMS: atom_id res chain seq x y z
N MET A 1 41.38 4.37 -5.44
CA MET A 1 40.57 3.23 -5.90
C MET A 1 39.17 3.41 -5.34
N ALA A 2 38.18 3.71 -6.18
CA ALA A 2 36.80 3.92 -5.77
C ALA A 2 35.99 2.62 -5.95
N PRO A 3 35.25 2.14 -4.94
CA PRO A 3 34.25 1.10 -5.12
C PRO A 3 32.86 1.74 -5.15
N ALA A 4 32.42 2.18 -6.33
CA ALA A 4 31.08 2.76 -6.49
C ALA A 4 30.51 2.43 -7.88
N SER A 5 30.03 1.21 -8.09
CA SER A 5 29.16 0.90 -9.24
C SER A 5 28.34 -0.39 -9.13
N VAL A 6 28.71 -1.32 -8.24
CA VAL A 6 28.11 -2.66 -8.19
C VAL A 6 26.59 -2.65 -7.89
N GLY A 7 26.12 -1.73 -7.04
CA GLY A 7 24.69 -1.60 -6.72
C GLY A 7 23.83 -1.03 -7.86
N GLY A 8 24.39 -0.11 -8.66
CA GLY A 8 23.70 0.48 -9.81
C GLY A 8 23.57 -0.49 -10.99
N ASP A 9 24.58 -1.33 -11.20
CA ASP A 9 24.55 -2.36 -12.24
C ASP A 9 23.59 -3.50 -11.90
N ALA A 10 23.46 -3.86 -10.62
CA ALA A 10 22.47 -4.84 -10.17
C ALA A 10 21.02 -4.33 -10.37
N ALA A 11 20.75 -3.08 -9.98
CA ALA A 11 19.43 -2.46 -10.17
C ALA A 11 19.07 -2.30 -11.66
N ARG A 12 20.03 -1.93 -12.51
CA ARG A 12 19.83 -1.86 -13.98
C ARG A 12 19.54 -3.22 -14.58
N ARG A 13 20.27 -4.26 -14.14
CA ARG A 13 20.03 -5.65 -14.58
C ARG A 13 18.64 -6.13 -14.17
N GLN A 14 18.21 -5.83 -12.95
CA GLN A 14 16.87 -6.19 -12.48
C GLN A 14 15.79 -5.51 -13.34
N ALA A 15 15.91 -4.20 -13.58
CA ALA A 15 14.96 -3.48 -14.42
C ALA A 15 14.88 -4.04 -15.86
N THR A 16 16.01 -4.47 -16.43
CA THR A 16 16.01 -5.13 -17.75
C THR A 16 15.36 -6.51 -17.73
N LEU A 17 15.53 -7.28 -16.65
CA LEU A 17 14.86 -8.58 -16.51
C LEU A 17 13.34 -8.39 -16.39
N ASP A 18 12.88 -7.45 -15.57
CA ASP A 18 11.45 -7.14 -15.42
C ASP A 18 10.82 -6.64 -16.73
N ALA A 19 11.59 -5.91 -17.55
CA ALA A 19 11.14 -5.50 -18.89
C ALA A 19 11.03 -6.69 -19.86
N LEU A 20 12.00 -7.63 -19.82
CA LEU A 20 11.97 -8.84 -20.63
C LEU A 20 10.86 -9.80 -20.21
N GLU A 21 10.59 -9.93 -18.91
CA GLU A 21 9.46 -10.73 -18.40
C GLU A 21 8.12 -10.18 -18.89
N ARG A 22 7.93 -8.86 -18.85
CA ARG A 22 6.75 -8.19 -19.41
C ARG A 22 6.63 -8.43 -20.91
N ALA A 23 7.72 -8.30 -21.67
CA ALA A 23 7.72 -8.57 -23.11
C ALA A 23 7.38 -10.04 -23.41
N CYS A 24 7.90 -10.98 -22.63
CA CYS A 24 7.59 -12.41 -22.75
C CYS A 24 6.13 -12.72 -22.39
N ALA A 25 5.56 -12.04 -21.39
CA ALA A 25 4.16 -12.18 -21.01
C ALA A 25 3.23 -11.68 -22.14
N VAL A 26 3.52 -10.52 -22.73
CA VAL A 26 2.80 -9.99 -23.90
C VAL A 26 2.87 -10.97 -25.07
N ARG A 27 4.05 -11.51 -25.37
CA ARG A 27 4.22 -12.47 -26.48
C ARG A 27 3.42 -13.76 -26.25
N ARG A 28 3.40 -14.29 -25.02
CA ARG A 28 2.57 -15.45 -24.65
C ARG A 28 1.08 -15.17 -24.80
N SER A 29 0.63 -13.98 -24.41
CA SER A 29 -0.76 -13.56 -24.57
C SER A 29 -1.16 -13.45 -26.05
N ILE A 30 -0.30 -12.88 -26.90
CA ILE A 30 -0.53 -12.80 -28.35
C ILE A 30 -0.63 -14.20 -28.97
N LEU A 31 0.30 -15.11 -28.65
CA LEU A 31 0.27 -16.48 -29.17
C LEU A 31 -0.99 -17.23 -28.74
N SER A 32 -1.39 -17.12 -27.47
CA SER A 32 -2.63 -17.72 -26.97
C SER A 32 -3.87 -17.16 -27.67
N CYS A 33 -3.89 -15.86 -27.99
CA CYS A 33 -4.98 -15.27 -28.79
C CYS A 33 -5.00 -15.82 -30.22
N ILE A 34 -3.85 -16.00 -30.85
CA ILE A 34 -3.75 -16.56 -32.21
C ILE A 34 -4.19 -18.03 -32.21
N GLU A 35 -3.73 -18.84 -31.25
CA GLU A 35 -4.12 -20.25 -31.11
C GLU A 35 -5.61 -20.40 -30.84
N SER A 36 -6.18 -19.56 -29.97
CA SER A 36 -7.63 -19.51 -29.75
C SER A 36 -8.39 -19.12 -31.03
N SER A 37 -7.89 -18.15 -31.79
CA SER A 37 -8.48 -17.74 -33.07
C SER A 37 -8.46 -18.87 -34.09
N LEU A 38 -7.36 -19.62 -34.15
CA LEU A 38 -7.19 -20.76 -35.05
C LEU A 38 -8.10 -21.93 -34.65
N GLY A 39 -8.24 -22.20 -33.34
CA GLY A 39 -9.16 -23.20 -32.81
C GLY A 39 -10.62 -22.90 -33.18
N VAL A 40 -11.05 -21.64 -33.03
CA VAL A 40 -12.39 -21.21 -33.45
C VAL A 40 -12.57 -21.40 -34.97
N LEU A 41 -11.60 -21.02 -35.79
CA LEU A 41 -11.66 -21.22 -37.25
C LEU A 41 -11.70 -22.70 -37.65
N GLN A 42 -11.06 -23.60 -36.89
CA GLN A 42 -11.08 -25.03 -37.13
C GLN A 42 -12.41 -25.68 -36.72
N GLU A 43 -13.01 -25.23 -35.62
CA GLU A 43 -14.32 -25.71 -35.14
C GLU A 43 -15.48 -25.31 -36.06
N LEU A 44 -15.30 -24.24 -36.84
CA LEU A 44 -16.35 -23.69 -37.69
C LEU A 44 -16.64 -24.51 -38.95
N GLY A 45 -15.71 -25.34 -39.41
CA GLY A 45 -15.90 -26.24 -40.56
C GLY A 45 -16.33 -25.54 -41.87
N PRO A 46 -16.37 -26.26 -43.01
CA PRO A 46 -16.75 -25.67 -44.29
C PRO A 46 -18.28 -25.46 -44.49
N ALA A 47 -19.11 -25.66 -43.45
CA ALA A 47 -20.56 -25.80 -43.59
C ALA A 47 -21.41 -24.84 -42.72
N GLN A 48 -20.81 -24.02 -41.85
CA GLN A 48 -21.55 -23.03 -41.07
C GLN A 48 -21.66 -21.70 -41.81
N ASN A 49 -22.85 -21.11 -41.84
CA ASN A 49 -23.12 -19.81 -42.46
C ASN A 49 -22.10 -18.78 -41.97
N ASP A 50 -21.25 -18.28 -42.88
CA ASP A 50 -20.19 -17.29 -42.62
C ASP A 50 -20.60 -16.11 -41.72
N ASP A 51 -21.89 -15.76 -41.69
CA ASP A 51 -22.40 -14.63 -40.90
C ASP A 51 -22.50 -14.92 -39.39
N SER A 52 -22.78 -16.16 -38.96
CA SER A 52 -22.78 -16.51 -37.52
C SER A 52 -21.36 -16.50 -36.95
N VAL A 53 -20.40 -16.97 -37.74
CA VAL A 53 -18.96 -16.90 -37.44
C VAL A 53 -18.50 -15.46 -37.23
N ARG A 54 -18.84 -14.58 -38.18
CA ARG A 54 -18.48 -13.16 -38.10
C ARG A 54 -19.12 -12.48 -36.89
N ALA A 55 -20.32 -12.88 -36.48
CA ALA A 55 -20.98 -12.35 -35.30
C ALA A 55 -20.22 -12.75 -34.01
N LEU A 56 -19.86 -14.02 -33.87
CA LEU A 56 -19.09 -14.53 -32.72
C LEU A 56 -17.70 -13.90 -32.64
N LEU A 57 -17.01 -13.71 -33.77
CA LEU A 57 -15.72 -13.03 -33.80
C LEU A 57 -15.83 -11.56 -33.37
N ARG A 58 -16.89 -10.85 -33.76
CA ARG A 58 -17.14 -9.46 -33.31
C ARG A 58 -17.42 -9.39 -31.81
N GLU A 59 -18.22 -10.31 -31.28
CA GLU A 59 -18.51 -10.37 -29.84
C GLU A 59 -17.23 -10.65 -29.04
N ARG A 60 -16.42 -11.60 -29.49
CA ARG A 60 -15.10 -11.89 -28.92
C ARG A 60 -14.19 -10.66 -28.95
N ASP A 61 -14.11 -9.97 -30.09
CA ASP A 61 -13.26 -8.78 -30.22
C ASP A 61 -13.76 -7.63 -29.32
N ALA A 62 -15.08 -7.48 -29.16
CA ALA A 62 -15.65 -6.53 -28.21
C ALA A 62 -15.30 -6.87 -26.75
N LEU A 63 -15.39 -8.15 -26.37
CA LEU A 63 -14.99 -8.62 -25.05
C LEU A 63 -13.48 -8.47 -24.82
N ALA A 64 -12.65 -8.74 -25.82
CA ALA A 64 -11.20 -8.55 -25.75
C ALA A 64 -10.84 -7.08 -25.53
N LEU A 65 -11.51 -6.15 -26.24
CA LEU A 65 -11.34 -4.71 -26.02
C LEU A 65 -11.79 -4.28 -24.62
N GLN A 66 -12.87 -4.86 -24.10
CA GLN A 66 -13.35 -4.58 -22.74
C GLN A 66 -12.35 -5.10 -21.69
N LEU A 67 -11.82 -6.31 -21.85
CA LEU A 67 -10.77 -6.86 -21.00
C LEU A 67 -9.52 -5.99 -20.99
N LEU A 68 -9.06 -5.54 -22.16
CA LEU A 68 -7.91 -4.63 -22.25
C LEU A 68 -8.15 -3.29 -21.54
N ARG A 69 -9.37 -2.73 -21.63
CA ARG A 69 -9.72 -1.50 -20.90
C ARG A 69 -9.71 -1.71 -19.39
N VAL A 70 -10.32 -2.79 -18.91
CA VAL A 70 -10.34 -3.14 -17.48
C VAL A 70 -8.93 -3.39 -16.97
N GLN A 71 -8.10 -4.08 -17.74
CA GLN A 71 -6.72 -4.36 -17.37
C GLN A 71 -5.89 -3.07 -17.24
N ARG A 72 -6.04 -2.12 -18.18
CA ARG A 72 -5.40 -0.80 -18.06
C ARG A 72 -5.86 -0.01 -16.84
N ALA A 73 -7.16 -0.02 -16.56
CA ALA A 73 -7.69 0.64 -15.37
C ALA A 73 -7.14 0.00 -14.09
N LEU A 74 -6.99 -1.32 -14.06
CA LEU A 74 -6.44 -2.05 -12.94
C LEU A 74 -4.94 -1.78 -12.76
N ASP A 75 -4.18 -1.71 -13.84
CA ASP A 75 -2.77 -1.33 -13.81
C ASP A 75 -2.58 0.11 -13.31
N GLN A 76 -3.43 1.04 -13.75
CA GLN A 76 -3.43 2.42 -13.23
C GLN A 76 -3.69 2.46 -11.72
N VAL A 77 -4.72 1.76 -11.23
CA VAL A 77 -5.02 1.72 -9.79
C VAL A 77 -3.86 1.11 -8.99
N ARG A 78 -3.15 0.12 -9.55
CA ARG A 78 -1.95 -0.47 -8.93
C ARG A 78 -0.81 0.53 -8.84
N GLU A 79 -0.56 1.31 -9.89
CA GLU A 79 0.45 2.36 -9.89
C GLU A 79 0.11 3.45 -8.86
N GLU A 80 -1.13 3.91 -8.82
CA GLU A 80 -1.62 4.88 -7.83
C GLU A 80 -1.48 4.33 -6.39
N SER A 81 -1.85 3.07 -6.17
CA SER A 81 -1.72 2.42 -4.86
C SER A 81 -0.26 2.30 -4.41
N ALA A 82 0.65 1.98 -5.34
CA ALA A 82 2.07 1.93 -5.05
C ALA A 82 2.63 3.31 -4.67
N ALA A 83 2.18 4.38 -5.34
CA ALA A 83 2.55 5.75 -4.99
C ALA A 83 2.09 6.12 -3.58
N TYR A 84 0.83 5.85 -3.23
CA TYR A 84 0.31 6.12 -1.88
C TYR A 84 1.07 5.35 -0.79
N LEU A 85 1.42 4.09 -1.03
CA LEU A 85 2.21 3.31 -0.08
C LEU A 85 3.61 3.90 0.13
N SER A 86 4.23 4.42 -0.93
CA SER A 86 5.51 5.14 -0.83
C SER A 86 5.37 6.39 0.04
N ASP A 87 4.33 7.21 -0.21
CA ASP A 87 4.09 8.43 0.55
C ASP A 87 3.82 8.16 2.04
N ILE A 88 3.06 7.10 2.34
CA ILE A 88 2.82 6.65 3.73
C ILE A 88 4.14 6.25 4.39
N TYR A 89 4.99 5.52 3.68
CA TYR A 89 6.29 5.10 4.20
C TYR A 89 7.19 6.30 4.49
N ASP A 90 7.29 7.26 3.56
CA ASP A 90 8.08 8.47 3.72
C ASP A 90 7.57 9.34 4.87
N THR A 91 6.24 9.49 4.98
CA THR A 91 5.61 10.21 6.09
C THR A 91 5.91 9.54 7.43
N ARG A 92 5.80 8.21 7.49
CA ARG A 92 6.15 7.44 8.69
C ARG A 92 7.61 7.64 9.08
N GLN A 93 8.54 7.58 8.13
CA GLN A 93 9.96 7.81 8.42
C GLN A 93 10.24 9.24 8.90
N ARG A 94 9.57 10.23 8.30
CA ARG A 94 9.64 11.62 8.78
C ARG A 94 9.12 11.76 10.21
N ILE A 95 8.00 11.12 10.55
CA ILE A 95 7.47 11.16 11.92
C ILE A 95 8.42 10.48 12.90
N VAL A 96 8.96 9.31 12.56
CA VAL A 96 9.91 8.59 13.42
C VAL A 96 11.15 9.45 13.69
N THR A 97 11.75 10.02 12.64
CA THR A 97 12.92 10.90 12.79
C THR A 97 12.62 12.16 13.61
N LEU A 98 11.44 12.76 13.44
CA LEU A 98 11.01 13.89 14.28
C LEU A 98 10.80 13.48 15.74
N LEU A 99 10.22 12.32 16.01
CA LEU A 99 10.05 11.82 17.38
C LEU A 99 11.40 11.47 18.03
N ASP A 100 12.33 10.89 17.28
CA ASP A 100 13.65 10.55 17.78
C ASP A 100 14.48 11.80 18.09
N THR A 101 14.42 12.82 17.23
CA THR A 101 15.05 14.12 17.50
C THR A 101 14.43 14.81 18.72
N LYS A 102 13.10 14.81 18.85
CA LYS A 102 12.41 15.37 20.02
C LYS A 102 12.73 14.61 21.32
N ARG A 103 12.86 13.28 21.25
CA ARG A 103 13.30 12.47 22.40
C ARG A 103 14.75 12.74 22.79
N ALA A 104 15.63 12.96 21.82
CA ALA A 104 17.03 13.28 22.07
C ALA A 104 17.22 14.69 22.65
N GLU A 105 16.33 15.64 22.32
CA GLU A 105 16.32 17.00 22.86
C GLU A 105 15.73 17.10 24.28
N ALA A 106 14.97 16.09 24.73
CA ALA A 106 14.34 16.09 26.05
C ALA A 106 15.36 15.75 27.16
N PRO A 107 15.46 16.56 28.25
CA PRO A 107 16.36 16.26 29.37
C PRO A 107 15.94 14.98 30.11
N ILE A 108 16.91 14.32 30.75
CA ILE A 108 16.74 13.10 31.55
C ILE A 108 15.63 13.33 32.59
N ARG A 109 14.51 12.59 32.44
CA ARG A 109 13.27 12.75 33.23
C ARG A 109 13.42 12.12 34.61
N GLU A 110 13.05 12.84 35.66
CA GLU A 110 12.87 12.26 37.01
C GLU A 110 11.67 11.30 37.04
N PRO A 111 11.65 10.30 37.95
CA PRO A 111 10.61 9.28 37.99
C PRO A 111 9.23 9.87 38.31
N ILE A 112 8.28 9.63 37.40
CA ILE A 112 6.88 10.06 37.52
C ILE A 112 6.27 9.56 38.86
N PRO A 113 5.53 10.40 39.60
CA PRO A 113 4.82 9.99 40.81
C PRO A 113 3.87 8.81 40.56
N ALA A 114 3.98 7.75 41.38
CA ALA A 114 3.23 6.49 41.23
C ALA A 114 1.70 6.67 41.12
N LYS A 115 1.15 7.73 41.72
CA LYS A 115 -0.29 8.05 41.68
C LYS A 115 -0.79 8.40 40.26
N LEU A 116 0.04 9.04 39.45
CA LEU A 116 -0.30 9.36 38.05
C LEU A 116 -0.16 8.14 37.15
N GLN A 117 0.79 7.24 37.43
CA GLN A 117 0.90 5.96 36.73
C GLN A 117 -0.31 5.05 36.99
N LEU A 118 -0.81 5.03 38.22
CA LEU A 118 -2.03 4.31 38.58
C LEU A 118 -3.25 4.89 37.87
N LEU A 119 -3.43 6.21 37.86
CA LEU A 119 -4.54 6.86 37.17
C LEU A 119 -4.53 6.55 35.67
N ARG A 120 -3.35 6.58 35.03
CA ARG A 120 -3.17 6.17 33.64
C ARG A 120 -3.58 4.72 33.40
N GLY A 121 -3.13 3.81 34.26
CA GLY A 121 -3.50 2.40 34.18
C GLY A 121 -5.01 2.19 34.27
N VAL A 122 -5.68 2.94 35.13
CA VAL A 122 -7.15 2.90 35.27
C VAL A 122 -7.84 3.42 34.00
N VAL A 123 -7.45 4.59 33.49
CA VAL A 123 -8.11 5.18 32.31
C VAL A 123 -7.87 4.34 31.06
N THR A 124 -6.65 3.85 30.84
CA THR A 124 -6.34 2.96 29.70
C THR A 124 -7.04 1.61 29.79
N ASN A 125 -7.21 1.05 31.00
CA ASN A 125 -7.98 -0.18 31.18
C ASN A 125 -9.49 0.05 30.94
N MET A 126 -10.04 1.16 31.44
CA MET A 126 -11.44 1.52 31.19
C MET A 126 -11.72 1.78 29.71
N ALA A 127 -10.80 2.46 29.02
CA ALA A 127 -10.84 2.68 27.57
C ALA A 127 -10.81 1.38 26.75
N ARG A 128 -10.19 0.32 27.28
CA ARG A 128 -10.10 -0.99 26.62
C ARG A 128 -11.33 -1.86 26.85
N GLU A 129 -11.99 -1.70 27.99
CA GLU A 129 -13.24 -2.38 28.34
C GLU A 129 -14.46 -1.71 27.70
N TYR A 130 -14.30 -0.48 27.19
CA TYR A 130 -15.37 0.23 26.50
C TYR A 130 -15.57 -0.31 25.07
N PRO A 131 -16.83 -0.42 24.59
CA PRO A 131 -17.14 -0.94 23.26
C PRO A 131 -16.75 0.01 22.12
N ILE A 132 -16.49 1.28 22.43
CA ILE A 132 -16.07 2.30 21.47
C ILE A 132 -14.57 2.49 21.64
N PRO A 133 -13.78 2.43 20.54
CA PRO A 133 -12.37 2.75 20.62
C PRO A 133 -12.16 4.15 21.17
N TRP A 134 -11.24 4.30 22.11
CA TRP A 134 -11.07 5.56 22.83
C TRP A 134 -10.62 6.74 21.96
N TRP A 135 -10.07 6.47 20.78
CA TRP A 135 -9.70 7.49 19.78
C TRP A 135 -10.90 8.00 18.96
N ASP A 136 -12.07 7.34 19.03
CA ASP A 136 -13.30 7.78 18.37
C ASP A 136 -14.15 8.71 19.27
N ASP A 137 -13.84 8.80 20.57
CA ASP A 137 -14.42 9.78 21.49
C ASP A 137 -13.44 10.95 21.68
N PRO A 138 -13.76 12.16 21.20
CA PRO A 138 -12.84 13.30 21.28
C PRO A 138 -12.51 13.68 22.73
N THR A 139 -13.44 13.50 23.67
CA THR A 139 -13.18 13.82 25.09
C THR A 139 -12.26 12.80 25.74
N LEU A 140 -12.42 11.52 25.40
CA LEU A 140 -11.55 10.47 25.91
C LEU A 140 -10.17 10.51 25.25
N ALA A 141 -10.11 10.80 23.95
CA ALA A 141 -8.88 11.05 23.21
C ALA A 141 -8.12 12.23 23.80
N ASP A 142 -8.79 13.36 24.05
CA ASP A 142 -8.19 14.53 24.69
C ASP A 142 -7.72 14.21 26.10
N CYS A 143 -8.47 13.43 26.90
CA CYS A 143 -8.01 13.01 28.22
C CYS A 143 -6.79 12.09 28.17
N VAL A 144 -6.76 11.11 27.26
CA VAL A 144 -5.63 10.18 27.10
C VAL A 144 -4.38 10.91 26.59
N LEU A 145 -4.55 11.80 25.60
CA LEU A 145 -3.48 12.61 25.02
C LEU A 145 -2.99 13.71 25.99
N ALA A 146 -3.88 14.37 26.72
CA ALA A 146 -3.50 15.37 27.73
C ALA A 146 -2.78 14.75 28.93
N MET A 147 -3.06 13.47 29.26
CA MET A 147 -2.24 12.74 30.21
C MET A 147 -0.85 12.40 29.65
N ASP A 148 -0.72 12.19 28.34
CA ASP A 148 0.59 12.07 27.70
C ASP A 148 1.33 13.43 27.66
N ASP A 149 0.64 14.56 27.43
CA ASP A 149 1.21 15.94 27.40
C ASP A 149 1.51 16.53 28.79
N ALA A 150 0.71 16.22 29.82
CA ALA A 150 0.96 16.64 31.20
C ALA A 150 2.21 15.95 31.79
N PHE A 151 2.58 14.79 31.24
CA PHE A 151 3.87 14.12 31.49
C PHE A 151 5.03 14.77 30.71
N GLU A 152 4.75 15.67 29.78
CA GLU A 152 5.75 16.45 29.03
C GLU A 152 5.96 17.87 29.58
N SER A 153 5.04 18.43 30.36
CA SER A 153 5.07 19.85 30.78
C SER A 153 5.02 20.12 32.29
N GLY A 154 4.71 19.13 33.13
CA GLY A 154 4.41 19.35 34.55
C GLY A 154 5.62 19.31 35.50
N GLY A 155 6.42 20.36 35.51
CA GLY A 155 7.13 20.78 36.71
C GLY A 155 6.52 22.08 37.23
N THR A 156 6.03 22.08 38.48
CA THR A 156 6.16 23.17 39.45
C THR A 156 5.71 22.74 40.84
N ASP A 157 6.59 22.99 41.80
CA ASP A 157 6.38 23.43 43.19
C ASP A 157 5.70 22.49 44.19
N THR A 158 6.46 22.05 45.20
CA THR A 158 6.53 22.77 46.49
C THR A 158 7.57 22.13 47.42
N THR A 159 8.38 23.01 48.02
CA THR A 159 9.11 22.96 49.31
C THR A 159 9.14 21.65 50.11
#